data_AF-A0A3N7AAQ9-F1
#
_entry.id   AF-A0A3N7AAQ9-F1
#
_cell.length_a   1.000
_cell.length_b   1.000
_cell.length_c   1.000
_cell.angle_alpha   90.00
_cell.angle_beta   90.00
_cell.angle_gamma   90.00
#
_symmetry.space_group_name_H-M   'P 1'
#
loop_
_entity.id
_entity.type
_entity.pdbx_description
1 polymer ?
#
loop_
_entity_poly.entity_id
_entity_poly.type
_entity_poly.pdbx_seq_one_letter_code
_entity_poly.pdbx_strand_id
1 'polypeptide(L)'
;MTDQVACSQTLSGRSVHFSEGKSHINQRVENQCNEYYTTDNKEPRYRVLTLSYGWRDVRLPITIDSRKVIRYRAPKVYEYVDMTTGEIISASQLRNDHEVWAPIHFSERALLRSALMNVLRKEVRAFAYFVLDFRNNRRGISPSIHALANWYARLHDKQSQHVRRYIQPMVEAGILAGESVLAPLFQISGKHTSAKDHTAEDFIASTRFILKLMCQPSKTSLHPKIN
;
A
#
# COMPACT_ATOMS: atom_id res chain seq x y z
N MET A 1 7.74 -36.87 33.18
CA MET A 1 7.99 -38.12 32.43
C MET A 1 7.06 -38.11 31.24
N THR A 2 7.56 -37.61 30.12
CA THR A 2 6.83 -37.57 28.85
C THR A 2 7.89 -37.62 27.76
N ASP A 3 7.85 -38.69 27.00
CA ASP A 3 8.86 -39.12 26.05
C ASP A 3 8.95 -38.18 24.84
N GLN A 4 10.19 -37.81 24.49
CA GLN A 4 10.52 -37.21 23.20
C GLN A 4 10.80 -38.32 22.20
N VAL A 5 10.00 -38.41 21.14
CA VAL A 5 10.32 -39.22 19.96
C VAL A 5 11.12 -38.35 19.00
N ALA A 6 12.41 -38.65 18.87
CA ALA A 6 13.31 -38.04 17.89
C ALA A 6 13.14 -38.75 16.54
N CYS A 7 12.78 -38.02 15.49
CA CYS A 7 12.92 -38.46 14.11
C CYS A 7 14.14 -37.75 13.50
N SER A 8 15.24 -38.48 13.38
CA SER A 8 16.50 -38.01 12.82
C SER A 8 16.62 -38.43 11.36
N GLN A 9 16.66 -37.46 10.44
CA GLN A 9 17.23 -37.64 9.11
C GLN A 9 18.48 -36.77 8.99
N THR A 10 19.62 -37.44 8.93
CA THR A 10 20.95 -36.89 8.67
C THR A 10 21.11 -36.62 7.17
N LEU A 11 21.18 -35.34 6.81
CA LEU A 11 21.99 -34.86 5.70
C LEU A 11 22.97 -33.84 6.27
N SER A 12 24.21 -33.93 5.81
CA SER A 12 25.40 -33.34 6.39
C SER A 12 25.27 -31.86 6.79
N GLY A 13 25.56 -31.58 8.07
CA GLY A 13 26.43 -30.46 8.41
C GLY A 13 25.82 -29.06 8.53
N ARG A 14 24.67 -28.89 9.20
CA ARG A 14 24.36 -27.72 10.06
C ARG A 14 22.99 -27.91 10.73
N SER A 15 22.98 -28.14 12.04
CA SER A 15 21.74 -28.18 12.81
C SER A 15 21.20 -26.75 12.97
N VAL A 16 20.16 -26.41 12.21
CA VAL A 16 19.38 -25.19 12.45
C VAL A 16 18.27 -25.56 13.43
N HIS A 17 18.40 -25.12 14.68
CA HIS A 17 17.30 -25.22 15.64
C HIS A 17 16.20 -24.24 15.25
N PHE A 18 15.10 -24.74 14.68
CA PHE A 18 13.87 -23.99 14.54
C PHE A 18 13.09 -24.06 15.86
N SER A 19 13.10 -22.97 16.62
CA SER A 19 12.14 -22.78 17.71
C SER A 19 10.76 -22.54 17.09
N GLU A 20 9.85 -23.50 17.24
CA GLU A 20 8.45 -23.41 16.85
C GLU A 20 7.74 -22.32 17.66
N GLY A 21 7.61 -21.13 17.06
CA GLY A 21 6.95 -20.00 17.71
C GLY A 21 6.77 -18.77 16.82
N LYS A 22 6.51 -18.94 15.51
CA LYS A 22 6.36 -17.81 14.56
C LYS A 22 5.39 -18.07 13.38
N SER A 23 4.41 -18.97 13.50
CA SER A 23 3.56 -19.34 12.34
C SER A 23 2.64 -18.21 11.85
N HIS A 24 2.14 -17.33 12.73
CA HIS A 24 1.19 -16.28 12.32
C HIS A 24 1.81 -14.98 11.79
N ILE A 25 3.07 -14.68 12.14
CA ILE A 25 3.75 -13.46 11.65
C ILE A 25 4.29 -13.70 10.24
N ASN A 26 4.82 -14.89 9.95
CA ASN A 26 5.42 -15.22 8.67
C ASN A 26 4.40 -15.25 7.52
N GLN A 27 3.21 -15.83 7.74
CA GLN A 27 2.14 -15.85 6.73
C GLN A 27 1.65 -14.45 6.31
N ARG A 28 1.66 -13.47 7.24
CA ARG A 28 1.23 -12.10 6.95
C ARG A 28 2.28 -11.31 6.17
N VAL A 29 3.57 -11.66 6.35
CA VAL A 29 4.70 -11.08 5.63
C VAL A 29 4.77 -11.65 4.20
N GLU A 30 4.58 -12.96 4.01
CA GLU A 30 4.55 -13.59 2.68
C GLU A 30 3.43 -13.01 1.79
N ASN A 31 2.22 -12.84 2.34
CA ASN A 31 1.10 -12.26 1.60
C ASN A 31 1.32 -10.78 1.22
N GLN A 32 2.08 -10.02 2.02
CA GLN A 32 2.42 -8.63 1.67
C GLN A 32 3.57 -8.56 0.67
N CYS A 33 4.56 -9.46 0.74
CA CYS A 33 5.65 -9.51 -0.23
C CYS A 33 5.17 -9.85 -1.65
N ASN A 34 4.10 -10.65 -1.78
CA ASN A 34 3.54 -11.06 -3.08
C ASN A 34 2.82 -9.95 -3.86
N GLU A 35 2.39 -8.85 -3.22
CA GLU A 35 1.76 -7.72 -3.91
C GLU A 35 2.75 -6.84 -4.69
N TYR A 36 4.05 -7.12 -4.59
CA TYR A 36 5.12 -6.27 -5.13
C TYR A 36 5.75 -6.79 -6.43
N TYR A 37 5.25 -7.90 -6.96
CA TYR A 37 5.67 -8.39 -8.27
C TYR A 37 4.90 -7.68 -9.37
N THR A 38 5.61 -7.31 -10.44
CA THR A 38 5.03 -6.77 -11.66
C THR A 38 3.92 -7.71 -12.15
N THR A 39 2.84 -7.14 -12.69
CA THR A 39 1.72 -7.88 -13.31
C THR A 39 2.14 -8.71 -14.54
N ASP A 40 3.39 -8.59 -14.98
CA ASP A 40 4.00 -9.54 -15.89
C ASP A 40 4.32 -10.78 -15.07
N ASN A 41 3.56 -11.86 -15.31
CA ASN A 41 3.60 -13.22 -14.72
C ASN A 41 4.98 -13.92 -14.69
N LYS A 42 6.10 -13.21 -14.77
CA LYS A 42 7.44 -13.75 -14.60
C LYS A 42 7.72 -13.87 -13.11
N GLU A 43 8.05 -15.07 -12.67
CA GLU A 43 8.55 -15.27 -11.32
C GLU A 43 9.77 -14.37 -11.08
N PRO A 44 9.83 -13.68 -9.94
CA PRO A 44 10.99 -12.85 -9.61
C PRO A 44 12.24 -13.71 -9.52
N ARG A 45 13.34 -13.25 -10.15
CA ARG A 45 14.63 -13.94 -10.04
C ARG A 45 15.13 -13.98 -8.61
N TYR A 46 14.95 -12.92 -7.84
CA TYR A 46 15.43 -12.85 -6.46
C TYR A 46 14.26 -12.84 -5.47
N ARG A 47 14.35 -13.65 -4.41
CA ARG A 47 13.42 -13.60 -3.26
C ARG A 47 14.15 -13.24 -1.98
N VAL A 48 13.47 -12.52 -1.09
CA VAL A 48 14.02 -12.16 0.23
C VAL A 48 14.15 -13.42 1.07
N LEU A 49 15.37 -13.73 1.53
CA LEU A 49 15.61 -14.85 2.44
C LEU A 49 15.64 -14.38 3.90
N THR A 50 16.45 -13.35 4.19
CA THR A 50 16.66 -12.85 5.55
C THR A 50 16.32 -11.37 5.64
N LEU A 51 15.39 -11.02 6.53
CA LEU A 51 15.01 -9.65 6.85
C LEU A 51 14.96 -9.42 8.36
N SER A 52 15.31 -8.21 8.79
CA SER A 52 15.04 -7.73 10.14
C SER A 52 14.36 -6.36 10.10
N TYR A 53 13.78 -5.93 11.21
CA TYR A 53 13.28 -4.56 11.35
C TYR A 53 14.26 -3.73 12.17
N GLY A 54 14.72 -2.62 11.61
CA GLY A 54 15.55 -1.63 12.30
C GLY A 54 14.77 -0.35 12.58
N TRP A 55 15.21 0.41 13.58
CA TRP A 55 14.80 1.81 13.72
C TRP A 55 15.59 2.67 12.75
N ARG A 56 14.91 3.62 12.11
CA ARG A 56 15.51 4.66 11.26
C ARG A 56 15.02 6.01 11.70
N ASP A 57 15.90 7.01 11.65
CA ASP A 57 15.53 8.38 11.89
C ASP A 57 14.82 8.97 10.67
N VAL A 58 13.89 9.88 10.93
CA VAL A 58 13.23 10.69 9.91
C VAL A 58 14.08 11.93 9.67
N ARG A 59 14.24 12.37 8.42
CA ARG A 59 15.08 13.54 8.10
C ARG A 59 14.57 14.81 8.78
N LEU A 60 13.25 14.95 8.85
CA LEU A 60 12.57 16.05 9.53
C LEU A 60 11.47 15.47 10.42
N PRO A 61 11.26 15.97 11.65
CA PRO A 61 10.20 15.43 12.50
C PRO A 61 8.82 15.57 11.85
N ILE A 62 8.06 14.48 11.86
CA ILE A 62 6.72 14.41 11.27
C ILE A 62 5.68 14.38 12.38
N THR A 63 4.60 15.15 12.26
CA THR A 63 3.49 15.09 13.23
C THR A 63 2.36 14.22 12.70
N ILE A 64 2.00 13.16 13.44
CA ILE A 64 0.91 12.23 13.13
C ILE A 64 0.01 12.15 14.37
N ASP A 65 -1.27 12.48 14.24
CA ASP A 65 -2.24 12.48 15.35
C ASP A 65 -1.72 13.22 16.60
N SER A 66 -1.19 14.43 16.37
CA SER A 66 -0.57 15.29 17.40
C SER A 66 0.68 14.70 18.08
N ARG A 67 1.24 13.60 17.57
CA ARG A 67 2.48 12.99 18.06
C ARG A 67 3.63 13.25 17.10
N LYS A 68 4.76 13.69 17.64
CA LYS A 68 6.00 13.88 16.89
C LYS A 68 6.70 12.55 16.66
N VAL A 69 6.86 12.17 15.40
CA VAL A 69 7.58 10.99 14.93
C VAL A 69 8.96 11.42 14.46
N ILE A 70 9.99 11.00 15.19
CA ILE A 70 11.40 11.24 14.86
C ILE A 70 12.10 9.99 14.32
N ARG A 71 11.51 8.81 14.55
CA ARG A 71 12.04 7.51 14.10
C ARG A 71 10.93 6.54 13.77
N TYR A 72 11.21 5.59 12.89
CA TYR A 72 10.25 4.57 12.46
C TYR A 72 10.91 3.20 12.27
N ARG A 73 10.10 2.14 12.37
CA ARG A 73 10.54 0.77 12.07
C ARG A 73 10.49 0.55 10.56
N ALA A 74 11.62 0.14 9.98
CA ALA A 74 11.74 -0.17 8.57
C ALA A 74 12.35 -1.56 8.37
N PRO A 75 11.90 -2.32 7.36
CA PRO A 75 12.55 -3.57 7.00
C PRO A 75 13.97 -3.29 6.49
N LYS A 76 14.89 -4.16 6.87
CA LYS A 76 16.27 -4.23 6.39
C LYS A 76 16.47 -5.66 5.90
N VAL A 77 16.63 -5.80 4.59
CA VAL A 77 16.96 -7.07 3.96
C VAL A 77 18.47 -7.25 4.02
N TYR A 78 18.91 -8.45 4.39
CA TYR A 78 20.33 -8.83 4.44
C TYR A 78 20.71 -9.77 3.32
N GLU A 79 19.81 -10.68 2.96
CA GLU A 79 20.09 -11.78 2.04
C GLU A 79 18.89 -12.01 1.14
N TYR A 80 19.21 -12.32 -0.12
CA TYR A 80 18.29 -12.79 -1.14
C TYR A 80 18.70 -14.20 -1.56
N VAL A 81 17.76 -14.96 -2.09
CA VAL A 81 18.03 -16.20 -2.83
C VAL A 81 17.78 -15.93 -4.32
N ASP A 82 18.74 -16.24 -5.17
CA ASP A 82 18.53 -16.31 -6.62
C ASP A 82 17.77 -17.61 -6.92
N MET A 83 16.54 -17.49 -7.41
CA MET A 83 15.64 -18.61 -7.70
C MET A 83 16.10 -19.43 -8.91
N THR A 84 17.01 -18.90 -9.72
CA THR A 84 17.58 -19.61 -10.89
C THR A 84 18.73 -20.52 -10.47
N THR A 85 19.60 -20.04 -9.58
CA THR A 85 20.83 -20.76 -9.17
C THR A 85 20.71 -21.42 -7.80
N GLY A 86 19.77 -20.97 -6.96
CA GLY A 86 19.65 -21.37 -5.55
C GLY A 86 20.67 -20.69 -4.63
N GLU A 87 21.51 -19.79 -5.16
CA GLU A 87 22.57 -19.15 -4.37
C GLU A 87 22.03 -18.08 -3.43
N ILE A 88 22.63 -17.99 -2.24
CA ILE A 88 22.35 -16.93 -1.27
C ILE A 88 23.27 -15.74 -1.57
N ILE A 89 22.66 -14.60 -1.90
CA ILE A 89 23.34 -13.38 -2.30
C ILE A 89 23.10 -12.30 -1.24
N SER A 90 24.15 -11.58 -0.84
CA SER A 90 24.01 -10.47 0.11
C SER A 90 23.27 -9.30 -0.53
N ALA A 91 22.39 -8.65 0.24
CA ALA A 91 21.68 -7.45 -0.19
C ALA A 91 22.61 -6.31 -0.62
N SER A 92 23.85 -6.27 -0.12
CA SER A 92 24.84 -5.28 -0.55
C SER A 92 25.31 -5.48 -1.98
N GLN A 93 25.32 -6.72 -2.48
CA GLN A 93 25.74 -7.07 -3.83
C GLN A 93 24.67 -6.70 -4.86
N LEU A 94 23.39 -6.79 -4.47
CA LEU A 94 22.24 -6.49 -5.34
C LEU A 94 21.73 -5.05 -5.19
N ARG A 95 22.49 -4.15 -4.57
CA ARG A 95 22.03 -2.78 -4.24
C ARG A 95 21.57 -1.97 -5.45
N ASN A 96 22.16 -2.22 -6.62
CA ASN A 96 21.88 -1.53 -7.88
C ASN A 96 21.23 -2.46 -8.92
N ASP A 97 20.86 -3.68 -8.52
CA ASP A 97 20.16 -4.60 -9.41
C ASP A 97 18.74 -4.06 -9.66
N HIS A 98 18.32 -4.07 -10.93
CA HIS A 98 17.05 -3.51 -11.37
C HIS A 98 15.87 -4.46 -11.06
N GLU A 99 16.13 -5.75 -10.89
CA GLU A 99 15.14 -6.77 -10.49
C GLU A 99 14.94 -6.81 -8.97
N VAL A 100 15.93 -6.35 -8.21
CA VAL A 100 15.81 -6.17 -6.76
C VAL A 100 15.21 -4.81 -6.47
N TRP A 101 13.88 -4.78 -6.36
CA TRP A 101 13.20 -3.58 -5.90
C TRP A 101 13.73 -3.25 -4.49
N ALA A 102 14.25 -2.03 -4.32
CA ALA A 102 14.51 -1.48 -2.99
C ALA A 102 13.29 -1.77 -2.11
N PRO A 103 13.42 -2.56 -1.01
CA PRO A 103 12.29 -3.02 -0.23
C PRO A 103 11.40 -1.82 0.05
N ILE A 104 10.15 -1.88 -0.44
CA ILE A 104 9.18 -0.80 -0.32
C ILE A 104 9.15 -0.50 1.16
N HIS A 105 9.82 0.60 1.50
CA HIS A 105 9.97 0.92 2.88
C HIS A 105 8.53 1.06 3.40
N PHE A 106 8.25 0.53 4.60
CA PHE A 106 7.34 1.24 5.48
C PHE A 106 7.94 2.63 5.63
N SER A 107 7.62 3.47 4.66
CA SER A 107 8.54 4.46 4.13
C SER A 107 8.37 5.71 4.95
N GLU A 108 9.44 6.46 5.13
CA GLU A 108 9.33 7.87 5.45
C GLU A 108 8.25 8.54 4.57
N ARG A 109 8.13 8.16 3.29
CA ARG A 109 7.03 8.56 2.40
C ARG A 109 5.63 8.15 2.87
N ALA A 110 5.44 6.95 3.43
CA ALA A 110 4.16 6.54 4.02
C ALA A 110 3.82 7.37 5.26
N LEU A 111 4.81 7.67 6.11
CA LEU A 111 4.64 8.55 7.26
C LEU A 111 4.31 9.98 6.84
N LEU A 112 5.01 10.51 5.84
CA LEU A 112 4.73 11.83 5.26
C LEU A 112 3.32 11.90 4.68
N ARG A 113 2.89 10.88 3.92
CA ARG A 113 1.50 10.79 3.43
C ARG A 113 0.50 10.80 4.58
N SER A 114 0.74 10.01 5.63
CA SER A 114 -0.14 9.99 6.80
C SER A 114 -0.21 11.35 7.50
N ALA A 115 0.92 12.05 7.59
CA ALA A 115 0.98 13.37 8.21
C ALA A 115 0.18 14.40 7.42
N LEU A 116 0.32 14.44 6.09
CA LEU A 116 -0.46 15.32 5.22
C LEU A 116 -1.96 15.01 5.30
N MET A 117 -2.33 13.72 5.32
CA MET A 117 -3.72 13.31 5.51
C MET A 117 -4.27 13.73 6.88
N ASN A 118 -3.42 13.80 7.91
CA ASN A 118 -3.81 14.17 9.26
C ASN A 118 -4.14 15.67 9.44
N VAL A 119 -3.63 16.53 8.58
CA VAL A 119 -4.00 17.97 8.55
C VAL A 119 -5.45 18.16 8.11
N LEU A 120 -6.01 17.22 7.34
CA LEU A 120 -7.38 17.30 6.85
C LEU A 120 -8.41 16.97 7.93
N ARG A 121 -9.55 17.66 7.86
CA ARG A 121 -10.79 17.29 8.57
C ARG A 121 -11.22 15.88 8.19
N LYS A 122 -11.93 15.19 9.09
CA LYS A 122 -12.31 13.78 8.95
C LYS A 122 -13.04 13.49 7.63
N GLU A 123 -13.97 14.34 7.22
CA GLU A 123 -14.77 14.19 6.01
C GLU A 123 -13.93 14.37 4.75
N VAL A 124 -13.04 15.36 4.76
CA VAL A 124 -12.12 15.65 3.66
C VAL A 124 -11.08 14.54 3.53
N ARG A 125 -10.59 14.01 4.65
CA ARG A 125 -9.67 12.87 4.69
C ARG A 125 -10.31 11.62 4.11
N ALA A 126 -11.57 11.34 4.46
CA ALA A 126 -12.33 10.23 3.89
C ALA A 126 -12.50 10.37 2.36
N PHE A 127 -12.82 11.59 1.89
CA PHE A 127 -12.87 11.88 0.46
C PHE A 127 -11.50 11.73 -0.21
N ALA A 128 -10.41 12.18 0.42
CA ALA A 128 -9.06 12.01 -0.10
C ALA A 128 -8.68 10.53 -0.25
N TYR A 129 -8.99 9.67 0.74
CA TYR A 129 -8.80 8.23 0.58
C TYR A 129 -9.61 7.67 -0.58
N PHE A 130 -10.88 8.07 -0.71
CA PHE A 130 -11.70 7.66 -1.84
C PHE A 130 -11.05 8.06 -3.17
N VAL A 131 -10.58 9.30 -3.32
CA VAL A 131 -9.88 9.77 -4.53
C VAL A 131 -8.61 8.96 -4.80
N LEU A 132 -7.85 8.63 -3.76
CA LEU A 132 -6.63 7.83 -3.88
C LEU A 132 -6.89 6.35 -4.26
N ASP A 133 -8.13 5.87 -4.21
CA ASP A 133 -8.51 4.57 -4.78
C ASP A 133 -8.65 4.62 -6.31
N PHE A 134 -8.69 5.81 -6.92
CA PHE A 134 -8.82 6.05 -8.35
C PHE A 134 -7.53 6.58 -8.99
N ARG A 135 -6.40 6.37 -8.33
CA ARG A 135 -5.09 6.72 -8.89
C ARG A 135 -4.84 5.91 -10.17
N ASN A 136 -4.33 6.61 -11.17
CA ASN A 136 -3.90 6.01 -12.42
C ASN A 136 -2.36 5.91 -12.47
N ASN A 137 -1.86 5.24 -13.50
CA ASN A 137 -0.40 5.09 -13.68
C ASN A 137 0.23 6.37 -14.26
N ARG A 138 -0.58 7.33 -14.69
CA ARG A 138 -0.18 8.63 -15.27
C ARG A 138 0.02 9.72 -14.22
N ARG A 139 0.43 9.34 -13.00
CA ARG A 139 0.70 10.28 -11.90
C ARG A 139 -0.53 11.07 -11.42
N GLY A 140 -1.73 10.62 -11.78
CA GLY A 140 -2.97 11.34 -11.56
C GLY A 140 -4.09 10.45 -11.06
N ILE A 141 -5.32 10.89 -11.33
CA ILE A 141 -6.55 10.17 -11.02
C ILE A 141 -7.41 10.04 -12.28
N SER A 142 -8.15 8.93 -12.37
CA SER A 142 -9.15 8.70 -13.42
C SER A 142 -10.43 8.14 -12.79
N PRO A 143 -11.61 8.75 -13.00
CA PRO A 143 -11.87 9.97 -13.78
C PRO A 143 -11.42 11.26 -13.07
N SER A 144 -11.77 12.43 -13.63
CA SER A 144 -11.45 13.75 -13.06
C SER A 144 -11.98 13.93 -11.62
N ILE A 145 -11.37 14.83 -10.86
CA ILE A 145 -11.78 15.07 -9.46
C ILE A 145 -13.26 15.47 -9.32
N HIS A 146 -13.81 16.18 -10.31
CA HIS A 146 -15.22 16.57 -10.30
C HIS A 146 -16.16 15.38 -10.49
N ALA A 147 -15.79 14.42 -11.36
CA ALA A 147 -16.51 13.17 -11.49
C ALA A 147 -16.44 12.35 -10.20
N LEU A 148 -15.25 12.25 -9.59
CA LEU A 148 -15.07 11.58 -8.30
C LEU A 148 -15.85 12.25 -7.17
N ALA A 149 -15.96 13.57 -7.15
CA ALA A 149 -16.79 14.28 -6.17
C ALA A 149 -18.28 13.92 -6.32
N ASN A 150 -18.78 13.79 -7.56
CA ASN A 150 -20.16 13.34 -7.81
C ASN A 150 -20.35 11.88 -7.38
N TRP A 151 -19.38 11.01 -7.67
CA TRP A 151 -19.40 9.60 -7.27
C TRP A 151 -19.42 9.42 -5.76
N TYR A 152 -18.55 10.13 -5.06
CA TYR A 152 -18.51 10.14 -3.60
C TYR A 152 -19.81 10.70 -3.00
N ALA A 153 -20.34 11.77 -3.58
CA ALA A 153 -21.63 12.34 -3.17
C ALA A 153 -22.76 11.30 -3.28
N ARG A 154 -22.81 10.54 -4.38
CA ARG A 154 -23.77 9.45 -4.59
C ARG A 154 -23.61 8.32 -3.57
N LEU A 155 -22.37 7.89 -3.29
CA LEU A 155 -22.10 6.83 -2.30
C LEU A 155 -22.50 7.23 -0.89
N HIS A 156 -22.41 8.52 -0.55
CA HIS A 156 -22.64 8.98 0.81
C HIS A 156 -23.97 9.71 1.00
N ASP A 157 -24.84 9.70 -0.02
CA ASP A 157 -26.12 10.42 -0.02
C ASP A 157 -25.96 11.90 0.35
N LYS A 158 -25.01 12.56 -0.33
CA LYS A 158 -24.66 13.98 -0.14
C LYS A 158 -24.90 14.77 -1.42
N GLN A 159 -25.04 16.08 -1.29
CA GLN A 159 -25.04 16.99 -2.43
C GLN A 159 -23.63 17.13 -3.01
N SER A 160 -23.48 17.01 -4.33
CA SER A 160 -22.18 17.08 -5.01
C SER A 160 -21.47 18.41 -4.79
N GLN A 161 -22.23 19.52 -4.73
CA GLN A 161 -21.69 20.85 -4.44
C GLN A 161 -21.00 20.93 -3.06
N HIS A 162 -21.50 20.20 -2.06
CA HIS A 162 -20.86 20.15 -0.74
C HIS A 162 -19.55 19.37 -0.78
N VAL A 163 -19.51 18.26 -1.52
CA VAL A 163 -18.30 17.44 -1.67
C VAL A 163 -17.23 18.18 -2.47
N ARG A 164 -17.59 18.98 -3.47
CA ARG A 164 -16.64 19.80 -4.24
C ARG A 164 -15.83 20.75 -3.35
N ARG A 165 -16.39 21.22 -2.22
CA ARG A 165 -15.66 22.05 -1.25
C ARG A 165 -14.50 21.31 -0.57
N TYR A 166 -14.45 19.99 -0.64
CA TYR A 166 -13.35 19.17 -0.10
C TYR A 166 -12.10 19.20 -0.98
N ILE A 167 -12.22 19.63 -2.24
CA ILE A 167 -11.10 19.64 -3.21
C ILE A 167 -10.05 20.68 -2.80
N GLN A 168 -10.46 21.90 -2.49
CA GLN A 168 -9.52 22.99 -2.18
C GLN A 168 -8.61 22.67 -0.97
N PRO A 169 -9.12 22.16 0.17
CA PRO A 169 -8.25 21.72 1.26
C PRO A 169 -7.28 20.59 0.89
N MET A 170 -7.62 19.72 -0.08
CA MET A 170 -6.69 18.69 -0.56
C MET A 170 -5.56 19.27 -1.41
N VAL A 171 -5.83 20.35 -2.16
CA VAL A 171 -4.80 21.11 -2.89
C VAL A 171 -3.87 21.80 -1.89
N GLU A 172 -4.42 22.48 -0.90
CA GLU A 172 -3.66 23.17 0.17
C GLU A 172 -2.80 22.20 0.99
N ALA A 173 -3.31 20.99 1.27
CA ALA A 173 -2.55 19.94 1.96
C ALA A 173 -1.50 19.24 1.06
N GLY A 174 -1.36 19.63 -0.21
CA GLY A 174 -0.38 19.05 -1.12
C GLY A 174 -0.68 17.59 -1.48
N ILE A 175 -1.96 17.22 -1.57
CA ILE A 175 -2.39 15.89 -2.05
C ILE A 175 -2.67 15.95 -3.56
N LEU A 176 -3.32 17.03 -3.99
CA LEU A 176 -3.59 17.35 -5.40
C LEU A 176 -2.63 18.45 -5.88
N ALA A 177 -2.16 18.33 -7.12
CA ALA A 177 -1.38 19.36 -7.81
C ALA A 177 -2.16 20.02 -8.97
N GLY A 178 -3.40 19.58 -9.21
CA GLY A 178 -4.31 20.08 -10.23
C GLY A 178 -5.61 19.28 -10.25
N GLU A 179 -6.43 19.47 -11.28
CA GLU A 179 -7.76 18.82 -11.38
C GLU A 179 -7.67 17.29 -11.47
N SER A 180 -6.66 16.76 -12.16
CA SER A 180 -6.49 15.31 -12.36
C SER A 180 -5.09 14.83 -12.00
N VAL A 181 -4.25 15.69 -11.40
CA VAL A 181 -2.84 15.40 -11.10
C VAL A 181 -2.63 15.31 -9.59
N LEU A 182 -1.97 14.25 -9.14
CA LEU A 182 -1.60 14.08 -7.75
C LEU A 182 -0.26 14.75 -7.47
N ALA A 183 -0.07 15.19 -6.23
CA ALA A 183 1.23 15.61 -5.77
C ALA A 183 2.24 14.43 -5.76
N PRO A 184 3.55 14.68 -5.95
CA PRO A 184 4.57 13.63 -6.11
C PRO A 184 4.61 12.55 -5.01
N LEU A 185 4.18 12.87 -3.79
CA LEU A 185 4.11 11.89 -2.69
C LEU A 185 3.02 10.84 -2.88
N PHE A 186 1.94 11.17 -3.59
CA PHE A 186 0.75 10.33 -3.78
C PHE A 186 0.70 9.61 -5.13
N GLN A 187 1.61 9.96 -6.05
CA GLN A 187 1.77 9.32 -7.35
C GLN A 187 2.25 7.87 -7.21
N ILE A 188 1.77 6.99 -8.10
CA ILE A 188 2.32 5.65 -8.28
C ILE A 188 3.65 5.80 -9.03
N SER A 189 4.76 5.37 -8.43
CA SER A 189 6.08 5.40 -9.07
C SER A 189 6.37 4.08 -9.76
N GLY A 190 7.19 4.11 -10.82
CA GLY A 190 7.87 2.92 -11.35
C GLY A 190 7.11 2.08 -12.38
N LYS A 191 5.93 2.49 -12.84
CA LYS A 191 5.21 1.75 -13.89
C LYS A 191 5.36 2.42 -15.26
N HIS A 192 5.96 1.71 -16.22
CA HIS A 192 5.81 2.05 -17.63
C HIS A 192 4.39 1.67 -18.06
N THR A 193 3.62 2.65 -18.52
CA THR A 193 2.28 2.40 -19.08
C THR A 193 2.33 2.39 -20.59
N SER A 194 1.72 1.38 -21.19
CA SER A 194 1.52 1.33 -22.65
C SER A 194 0.30 2.16 -23.06
N ALA A 195 0.22 2.53 -24.34
CA ALA A 195 -0.93 3.27 -24.86
C ALA A 195 -2.27 2.54 -24.68
N LYS A 196 -2.24 1.19 -24.72
CA LYS A 196 -3.41 0.32 -24.53
C LYS A 196 -3.94 0.37 -23.10
N ASP A 197 -3.06 0.56 -22.11
CA ASP A 197 -3.47 0.66 -20.71
C ASP A 197 -4.31 1.91 -20.46
N HIS A 198 -4.08 2.98 -21.23
CA HIS A 198 -4.79 4.25 -21.08
C HIS A 198 -6.29 4.14 -21.35
N THR A 199 -6.67 3.42 -22.41
CA THR A 199 -8.08 3.31 -22.82
C THR A 199 -8.91 2.54 -21.80
N ALA A 200 -8.28 1.70 -20.98
CA ALA A 200 -8.95 0.90 -19.97
C ALA A 200 -9.10 1.61 -18.62
N GLU A 201 -8.37 2.71 -18.34
CA GLU A 201 -8.33 3.34 -17.01
C GLU A 201 -9.73 3.83 -16.55
N ASP A 202 -10.49 4.46 -17.45
CA ASP A 202 -11.84 4.96 -17.13
C ASP A 202 -12.86 3.82 -16.94
N PHE A 203 -12.71 2.74 -17.71
CA PHE A 203 -13.54 1.55 -17.56
C PHE A 203 -13.26 0.84 -16.23
N ILE A 204 -11.99 0.71 -15.86
CA ILE A 204 -11.55 0.13 -14.59
C ILE A 204 -12.07 1.00 -13.42
N ALA A 205 -11.94 2.32 -13.54
CA ALA A 205 -12.45 3.26 -12.53
C ALA A 205 -13.97 3.12 -12.37
N SER A 206 -14.72 3.08 -13.47
CA SER A 206 -16.18 2.91 -13.44
C SER A 206 -16.59 1.59 -12.78
N THR A 207 -15.90 0.49 -13.13
CA THR A 207 -16.12 -0.83 -12.52
C THR A 207 -15.84 -0.81 -11.02
N ARG A 208 -14.72 -0.20 -10.60
CA ARG A 208 -14.37 -0.02 -9.18
C ARG A 208 -15.43 0.76 -8.42
N PHE A 209 -15.98 1.81 -9.02
CA PHE A 209 -17.06 2.59 -8.42
C PHE A 209 -18.35 1.77 -8.26
N ILE A 210 -18.74 1.01 -9.29
CA ILE A 210 -19.92 0.13 -9.23
C ILE A 210 -19.76 -0.90 -8.11
N LEU A 211 -18.60 -1.55 -8.01
CA LEU A 211 -18.33 -2.51 -6.93
C LEU A 211 -18.45 -1.86 -5.55
N LYS A 212 -17.91 -0.65 -5.36
CA LYS A 212 -18.07 0.10 -4.10
C LYS A 212 -19.53 0.42 -3.79
N LEU A 213 -20.36 0.71 -4.81
CA LEU A 213 -21.79 0.97 -4.66
C LEU A 213 -22.55 -0.30 -4.24
N MET A 214 -22.22 -1.44 -4.84
CA MET A 214 -22.84 -2.74 -4.52
C MET A 214 -22.46 -3.25 -3.13
N CYS A 215 -21.24 -2.99 -2.67
CA CYS A 215 -20.77 -3.39 -1.35
C CYS A 215 -21.24 -2.47 -0.22
N GLN A 216 -22.06 -1.46 -0.49
CA GLN A 216 -22.61 -0.65 0.60
C GLN A 216 -23.64 -1.48 1.38
N PRO A 217 -23.53 -1.54 2.72
CA PRO A 217 -24.58 -2.15 3.52
C PRO A 217 -25.87 -1.39 3.23
N SER A 218 -26.90 -2.13 2.82
CA SER A 218 -28.21 -1.57 2.51
C SER A 218 -28.67 -0.76 3.72
N LYS A 219 -28.84 0.56 3.58
CA LYS A 219 -29.36 1.44 4.65
C LYS A 219 -30.80 1.11 5.06
N THR A 220 -31.40 0.05 4.49
CA THR A 220 -32.67 -0.55 4.89
C THR A 220 -32.54 -1.36 6.18
N SER A 221 -32.28 -0.71 7.30
CA SER A 221 -32.86 -1.13 8.57
C SER A 221 -34.00 -0.17 8.87
N LEU A 222 -35.19 -0.57 8.45
CA LEU A 222 -36.46 -0.07 8.96
C LEU A 222 -36.36 -0.06 10.49
N HIS A 223 -36.32 1.12 11.11
CA HIS A 223 -36.86 1.23 12.45
C HIS A 223 -38.39 1.14 12.29
N PRO A 224 -39.05 0.04 12.68
CA PRO A 224 -40.49 0.09 12.83
C PRO A 224 -40.74 1.16 13.90
N LYS A 225 -41.44 2.23 13.53
CA LYS A 225 -42.06 3.12 14.50
C LYS A 225 -43.07 2.26 15.26
N ILE A 226 -42.71 1.85 16.46
CA ILE A 226 -43.67 1.32 17.43
C ILE A 226 -44.48 2.55 17.85
N ASN A 227 -45.69 2.66 17.32
CA ASN A 227 -46.71 3.57 17.83
C ASN A 227 -47.26 3.03 19.14
#